data_AF-A0A7L5I8Y1-F1
#
_entry.id   AF-A0A7L5I8Y1-F1
#
_cell.length_a   1.000
_cell.length_b   1.000
_cell.length_c   1.000
_cell.angle_alpha   90.00
_cell.angle_beta   90.00
_cell.angle_gamma   90.00
#
_symmetry.space_group_name_H-M   'P 1'
#
loop_
_entity.id
_entity.type
_entity.pdbx_description
1 polymer ?
#
loop_
_entity_poly.entity_id
_entity_poly.type
_entity_poly.pdbx_seq_one_letter_code
_entity_poly.pdbx_strand_id
1 'polypeptide(L)'
;MEKFCFIKFIISDEKSFKRLCDLFNYIKILKDENLQIEDLYADKNIHNFYSEKELEYFSNKDCWEFDDIFDCIGNGEYYFHSIEKIEENIAKLYFYPISFPYGGVEPIIEFIKSFRIKILTIDCGYMEEFEY
;
A
#
# COMPACT_ATOMS: atom_id res chain seq x y z
N MET A 1 17.74 -4.41 -15.04
CA MET A 1 17.30 -3.44 -14.02
C MET A 1 15.85 -3.78 -13.76
N GLU A 2 15.53 -4.33 -12.58
CA GLU A 2 14.14 -4.67 -12.26
C GLU A 2 13.31 -3.38 -12.30
N LYS A 3 12.20 -3.40 -13.06
CA LYS A 3 11.31 -2.25 -13.18
C LYS A 3 10.28 -2.35 -12.05
N PHE A 4 10.50 -1.62 -10.97
CA PHE A 4 9.53 -1.54 -9.88
C PHE A 4 8.35 -0.65 -10.28
N CYS A 5 7.15 -1.09 -9.92
CA CYS A 5 5.97 -0.24 -9.87
C CYS A 5 6.08 0.71 -8.68
N PHE A 6 5.43 1.87 -8.74
CA PHE A 6 5.43 2.81 -7.63
C PHE A 6 4.14 3.59 -7.45
N ILE A 7 3.89 4.03 -6.22
CA ILE A 7 2.88 5.03 -5.90
C ILE A 7 3.57 6.22 -5.24
N LYS A 8 3.48 7.39 -5.87
CA LYS A 8 4.02 8.67 -5.40
C LYS A 8 2.97 9.42 -4.61
N PHE A 9 3.33 9.98 -3.45
CA PHE A 9 2.40 10.70 -2.57
C PHE A 9 3.06 11.84 -1.79
N ILE A 10 2.23 12.71 -1.20
CA ILE A 10 2.66 13.85 -0.37
C ILE A 10 2.75 13.42 1.09
N ILE A 11 3.85 13.78 1.75
CA ILE A 11 4.00 13.69 3.21
C ILE A 11 3.47 14.99 3.83
N SER A 12 2.25 14.94 4.34
CA SER A 12 1.61 16.09 5.00
C SER A 12 1.79 16.08 6.53
N ASP A 13 2.01 14.89 7.12
CA ASP A 13 2.26 14.68 8.54
C ASP A 13 3.30 13.58 8.72
N GLU A 14 4.42 13.90 9.38
CA GLU A 14 5.53 12.97 9.60
C GLU A 14 5.13 11.80 10.50
N LYS A 15 4.15 11.97 11.40
CA LYS A 15 3.72 10.88 12.28
C LYS A 15 2.88 9.85 11.51
N SER A 16 1.95 10.29 10.67
CA SER A 16 1.19 9.43 9.75
C SER A 16 2.13 8.73 8.77
N PHE A 17 3.11 9.45 8.20
CA PHE A 17 4.10 8.83 7.33
C PHE A 17 4.92 7.76 8.05
N LYS A 18 5.36 8.01 9.29
CA LYS A 18 6.07 7.00 10.08
C LYS A 18 5.20 5.75 10.30
N ARG A 19 3.93 5.92 10.67
CA ARG A 19 3.00 4.80 10.90
C ARG A 19 2.75 3.97 9.62
N LEU A 20 2.59 4.65 8.48
CA LEU A 20 2.54 4.00 7.16
C LEU A 20 3.78 3.15 6.91
N CYS A 21 4.98 3.70 7.12
CA CYS A 21 6.24 2.98 6.95
C CYS A 21 6.37 1.80 7.91
N ASP A 22 5.96 1.96 9.17
CA ASP A 22 6.01 0.89 10.17
C ASP A 22 5.09 -0.28 9.76
N LEU A 23 3.86 -0.02 9.33
CA LEU A 23 2.92 -1.06 8.87
C LEU A 23 3.36 -1.68 7.54
N PHE A 24 3.85 -0.87 6.60
CA PHE A 24 4.42 -1.36 5.35
C PHE A 24 5.54 -2.37 5.60
N ASN A 25 6.49 -2.03 6.49
CA ASN A 25 7.61 -2.91 6.82
C ASN A 25 7.14 -4.19 7.52
N TYR A 26 6.13 -4.09 8.38
CA TYR A 26 5.52 -5.25 9.02
C TYR A 26 4.94 -6.22 7.98
N ILE A 27 4.08 -5.74 7.07
CA ILE A 27 3.47 -6.56 6.02
C ILE A 27 4.54 -7.09 5.06
N LYS A 28 5.54 -6.27 4.72
CA LYS A 28 6.65 -6.67 3.87
C LYS A 28 7.38 -7.90 4.44
N ILE A 29 7.71 -7.90 5.74
CA ILE A 29 8.38 -9.03 6.39
C ILE A 29 7.54 -10.30 6.28
N LEU A 30 6.23 -10.20 6.56
CA LEU A 30 5.32 -11.34 6.42
C LEU A 30 5.26 -11.86 4.98
N LYS A 31 5.22 -10.95 4.00
CA LYS A 31 5.14 -11.31 2.57
C LYS A 31 6.46 -11.85 2.00
N ASP A 32 7.59 -11.43 2.55
CA ASP A 32 8.91 -11.97 2.19
C ASP A 32 9.04 -13.43 2.67
N GLU A 33 8.40 -13.81 3.78
CA GLU A 33 8.30 -15.19 4.25
C GLU A 33 7.27 -16.00 3.46
N ASN A 34 6.11 -15.41 3.16
CA ASN A 34 5.02 -16.04 2.41
C ASN A 34 4.41 -15.05 1.41
N LEU A 35 4.58 -15.28 0.10
CA LEU A 35 4.09 -14.35 -0.93
C LEU A 35 2.62 -13.97 -0.74
N GLN A 36 1.78 -14.91 -0.30
CA GLN A 36 0.38 -14.70 0.04
C GLN A 36 0.11 -14.97 1.52
N ILE A 37 -0.81 -14.19 2.08
CA ILE A 37 -1.25 -14.27 3.48
C ILE A 37 -2.78 -14.25 3.49
N GLU A 38 -3.40 -15.44 3.55
CA GLU A 38 -4.85 -15.63 3.36
C GLU A 38 -5.71 -14.80 4.33
N ASP A 39 -5.32 -14.71 5.61
CA ASP A 39 -6.09 -14.04 6.66
C ASP A 39 -5.40 -12.76 7.19
N LEU A 40 -4.71 -11.99 6.33
CA LEU A 40 -3.97 -10.80 6.78
C LEU A 40 -4.88 -9.80 7.51
N TYR A 41 -6.13 -9.64 7.06
CA TYR A 41 -7.13 -8.77 7.70
C TYR A 41 -7.46 -9.16 9.15
N ALA A 42 -7.30 -10.43 9.52
CA ALA A 42 -7.56 -10.89 10.88
C ALA A 42 -6.40 -10.59 11.85
N ASP A 43 -5.27 -10.08 11.35
CA ASP A 43 -4.13 -9.74 12.19
C ASP A 43 -4.38 -8.49 13.04
N LYS A 44 -4.64 -8.74 14.32
CA LYS A 44 -4.93 -7.70 15.32
C LYS A 44 -3.81 -6.69 15.50
N ASN A 45 -2.57 -7.00 15.07
CA ASN A 45 -1.47 -6.06 15.15
C ASN A 45 -1.63 -4.89 14.19
N ILE A 46 -2.32 -5.07 13.06
CA ILE A 46 -2.46 -4.04 12.02
C ILE A 46 -3.14 -2.78 12.58
N HIS A 47 -4.18 -2.93 13.40
CA HIS A 47 -4.86 -1.79 14.02
C HIS A 47 -3.93 -0.94 14.92
N ASN A 48 -2.91 -1.55 15.52
CA ASN A 48 -1.99 -0.84 16.43
C ASN A 48 -1.08 0.16 15.69
N PHE A 49 -0.99 0.06 14.37
CA PHE A 49 -0.24 1.01 13.55
C PHE A 49 -1.04 2.25 13.19
N TYR A 50 -2.34 2.30 13.47
CA TYR A 50 -3.18 3.44 13.14
C TYR A 50 -3.45 4.32 14.37
N SER A 51 -3.61 5.62 14.12
CA SER A 51 -4.29 6.50 15.07
C SER A 51 -5.80 6.38 14.95
N GLU A 52 -6.55 6.77 15.99
CA GLU A 52 -8.02 6.76 15.96
C GLU A 52 -8.59 7.51 14.74
N LYS A 53 -8.01 8.67 14.40
CA LYS A 53 -8.44 9.49 13.25
C LYS A 53 -8.19 8.83 11.89
N GLU A 54 -7.21 7.95 11.80
CA GLU A 54 -6.94 7.19 10.56
C GLU A 54 -7.88 6.00 10.47
N LEU A 55 -8.20 5.35 11.60
CA LEU A 55 -9.21 4.29 11.64
C LEU A 55 -10.62 4.79 11.24
N GLU A 56 -10.92 6.07 11.44
CA GLU A 56 -12.15 6.69 10.91
C GLU A 56 -12.29 6.56 9.39
N TYR A 57 -11.19 6.39 8.64
CA TYR A 57 -11.21 6.19 7.18
C TYR A 57 -12.14 5.05 6.78
N PHE A 58 -12.02 3.92 7.48
CA PHE A 58 -12.78 2.69 7.19
C PHE A 58 -14.26 2.78 7.60
N SER A 59 -14.66 3.84 8.31
CA SER A 59 -16.07 4.09 8.65
C SER A 59 -16.80 4.87 7.54
N ASN A 60 -16.09 5.36 6.52
CA ASN A 60 -16.67 6.14 5.43
C ASN A 60 -17.17 5.23 4.31
N LYS A 61 -18.45 5.41 3.91
CA LYS A 61 -19.10 4.62 2.86
C LYS A 61 -18.48 4.78 1.47
N ASP A 62 -17.74 5.86 1.24
CA ASP A 62 -17.07 6.12 -0.03
C ASP A 62 -15.63 5.53 -0.08
N CYS A 63 -15.19 4.86 0.99
CA CYS A 63 -13.87 4.26 1.11
C CYS A 63 -13.98 2.73 1.17
N TRP A 64 -12.88 2.04 0.86
CA TRP A 64 -12.84 0.58 1.00
C TRP A 64 -12.86 0.18 2.48
N GLU A 65 -13.47 -0.98 2.76
CA GLU A 65 -13.49 -1.56 4.09
C GLU A 65 -12.10 -2.08 4.48
N PHE A 66 -11.83 -2.11 5.79
CA PHE A 66 -10.54 -2.58 6.32
C PHE A 66 -10.24 -4.01 5.85
N ASP A 67 -11.22 -4.89 5.99
CA ASP A 67 -11.06 -6.31 5.66
C ASP A 67 -10.74 -6.51 4.18
N ASP A 68 -11.46 -5.81 3.29
CA ASP A 68 -11.22 -5.89 1.84
C ASP A 68 -9.81 -5.43 1.44
N ILE A 69 -9.32 -4.34 2.04
CA ILE A 69 -7.97 -3.82 1.74
C ILE A 69 -6.93 -4.86 2.14
N PHE A 70 -7.02 -5.40 3.35
CA PHE A 70 -5.99 -6.31 3.87
C PHE A 70 -6.12 -7.73 3.32
N ASP A 71 -7.32 -8.19 2.96
CA ASP A 71 -7.52 -9.43 2.22
C ASP A 71 -6.85 -9.35 0.83
N CYS A 72 -7.10 -8.25 0.10
CA CYS A 72 -6.48 -8.06 -1.22
C CYS A 72 -4.95 -7.90 -1.12
N ILE A 73 -4.44 -7.19 -0.11
CA ILE A 73 -2.99 -7.04 0.10
C ILE A 73 -2.34 -8.37 0.49
N GLY A 74 -3.01 -9.14 1.34
CA GLY A 74 -2.58 -10.45 1.78
C GLY A 74 -2.46 -11.41 0.60
N ASN A 75 -3.52 -11.53 -0.20
CA ASN A 75 -3.60 -12.47 -1.32
C ASN A 75 -2.94 -11.97 -2.62
N GLY A 76 -2.61 -10.68 -2.73
CA GLY A 76 -1.96 -10.11 -3.91
C GLY A 76 -0.55 -10.67 -4.16
N GLU A 77 -0.29 -11.13 -5.39
CA GLU A 77 1.01 -11.67 -5.81
C GLU A 77 1.99 -10.56 -6.21
N TYR A 78 2.47 -9.82 -5.22
CA TYR A 78 3.53 -8.82 -5.37
C TYR A 78 4.40 -8.76 -4.10
N TYR A 79 5.64 -8.30 -4.27
CA TYR A 79 6.52 -7.98 -3.15
C TYR A 79 6.52 -6.48 -2.87
N PHE A 80 6.32 -6.12 -1.62
CA PHE A 80 6.67 -4.78 -1.16
C PHE A 80 8.18 -4.62 -1.14
N HIS A 81 8.69 -3.57 -1.79
CA HIS A 81 10.12 -3.32 -1.92
C HIS A 81 10.61 -2.30 -0.87
N SER A 82 10.19 -1.04 -1.01
CA SER A 82 10.62 0.05 -0.12
C SER A 82 9.61 1.21 -0.10
N ILE A 83 9.71 2.06 0.93
CA ILE A 83 9.17 3.42 0.90
C ILE A 83 10.34 4.39 1.02
N GLU A 84 10.46 5.31 0.08
CA GLU A 84 11.60 6.23 -0.02
C GLU A 84 11.12 7.67 -0.10
N LYS A 85 11.68 8.55 0.75
CA LYS A 85 11.56 10.00 0.55
C LYS A 85 12.45 10.40 -0.63
N ILE A 86 11.84 10.99 -1.65
CA ILE A 86 12.55 11.48 -2.84
C ILE A 86 12.75 13.00 -2.81
N GLU A 87 11.91 13.72 -2.06
CA GLU A 87 12.02 15.14 -1.76
C GLU A 87 11.54 15.37 -0.31
N GLU A 88 11.69 16.59 0.22
CA GLU A 88 11.35 16.91 1.62
C GLU A 88 9.94 16.45 2.03
N ASN A 89 8.95 16.66 1.16
CA ASN A 89 7.54 16.33 1.42
C ASN A 89 6.96 15.31 0.44
N ILE A 90 7.80 14.53 -0.24
CA ILE A 90 7.35 13.59 -1.27
C ILE A 90 8.05 12.24 -1.08
N ALA A 91 7.24 11.18 -1.07
CA ALA A 91 7.74 9.82 -1.03
C ALA A 91 7.13 8.94 -2.14
N LYS A 92 7.80 7.82 -2.37
CA LYS A 92 7.33 6.73 -3.24
C LYS A 92 7.30 5.43 -2.46
N LEU A 93 6.21 4.68 -2.58
CA LEU A 93 6.13 3.27 -2.23
C LEU A 93 6.42 2.45 -3.48
N TYR A 94 7.43 1.59 -3.43
CA TYR A 94 7.83 0.69 -4.50
C TYR A 94 7.38 -0.74 -4.22
N PHE A 95 6.91 -1.42 -5.26
CA PHE A 95 6.51 -2.81 -5.20
C PHE A 95 6.82 -3.52 -6.53
N TYR A 96 6.95 -4.85 -6.46
CA TYR A 96 7.26 -5.69 -7.60
C TYR A 96 6.14 -6.71 -7.83
N PRO A 97 5.32 -6.55 -8.89
CA PRO A 97 4.29 -7.53 -9.22
C PRO A 97 4.89 -8.82 -9.78
N ILE A 98 4.37 -9.97 -9.33
CA ILE A 98 4.83 -11.30 -9.75
C ILE A 98 3.95 -11.88 -10.86
N SER A 99 2.63 -11.75 -10.74
CA SER A 99 1.69 -12.24 -11.75
C SER A 99 0.53 -11.26 -11.93
N PHE A 100 -0.14 -11.33 -13.07
CA PHE A 100 -1.33 -10.52 -13.33
C PHE A 100 -2.61 -11.37 -13.22
N PRO A 101 -3.67 -10.90 -12.55
CA PRO A 101 -3.73 -9.67 -11.73
C PRO A 101 -3.08 -9.89 -10.35
N TYR A 102 -2.18 -9.00 -9.94
CA TYR A 102 -1.51 -9.06 -8.64
C TYR A 102 -2.39 -8.59 -7.47
N GLY A 103 -3.71 -8.77 -7.54
CA GLY A 103 -4.66 -8.15 -6.60
C GLY A 103 -4.94 -6.67 -6.87
N GLY A 104 -4.42 -6.11 -7.97
CA GLY A 104 -4.63 -4.70 -8.34
C GLY A 104 -3.73 -3.73 -7.58
N VAL A 105 -3.76 -2.46 -7.98
CA VAL A 105 -3.02 -1.37 -7.29
C VAL A 105 -3.93 -0.61 -6.32
N GLU A 106 -5.24 -0.73 -6.51
CA GLU A 106 -6.31 -0.10 -5.75
C GLU A 106 -6.21 -0.40 -4.24
N PRO A 107 -5.97 -1.64 -3.78
CA PRO A 107 -5.79 -1.91 -2.35
C PRO A 107 -4.59 -1.18 -1.75
N ILE A 108 -3.48 -1.07 -2.49
CA ILE A 108 -2.28 -0.34 -2.04
C ILE A 108 -2.55 1.18 -2.00
N ILE A 109 -3.34 1.70 -2.94
CA ILE A 109 -3.80 3.10 -2.95
C ILE A 109 -4.65 3.40 -1.71
N GLU A 110 -5.65 2.56 -1.44
CA GLU A 110 -6.54 2.71 -0.29
C GLU A 110 -5.79 2.55 1.04
N PHE A 111 -4.82 1.62 1.09
CA PHE A 111 -3.87 1.48 2.19
C PHE A 111 -3.06 2.75 2.44
N ILE A 112 -2.60 3.47 1.43
CA ILE A 112 -1.89 4.75 1.65
C ILE A 112 -2.88 5.84 2.10
N LYS A 113 -4.07 5.90 1.49
CA LYS A 113 -5.10 6.91 1.81
C LYS A 113 -5.65 6.77 3.22
N SER A 114 -5.69 5.57 3.79
CA SER A 114 -6.15 5.35 5.17
C SER A 114 -5.31 6.11 6.21
N PHE A 115 -4.04 6.41 5.88
CA PHE A 115 -3.16 7.30 6.66
C PHE A 115 -3.39 8.80 6.39
N ARG A 116 -4.50 9.15 5.72
CA ARG A 116 -4.84 10.52 5.26
C ARG A 116 -3.78 11.13 4.34
N ILE A 117 -3.05 10.29 3.61
CA ILE A 117 -2.00 10.69 2.68
C ILE A 117 -2.58 10.85 1.26
N LYS A 118 -2.18 11.93 0.58
CA LYS A 118 -2.65 12.24 -0.77
C LYS A 118 -1.72 11.63 -1.83
N ILE A 119 -2.29 10.81 -2.70
CA ILE A 119 -1.62 10.25 -3.87
C ILE A 119 -1.43 11.33 -4.95
N LEU A 120 -0.27 11.29 -5.61
CA LEU A 120 0.11 12.18 -6.73
C LEU A 120 0.15 11.43 -8.07
N THR A 121 0.74 10.24 -8.08
CA THR A 121 1.01 9.49 -9.32
C THR A 121 1.10 8.01 -9.01
N ILE A 122 0.65 7.18 -9.92
CA ILE A 122 0.72 5.72 -9.84
C ILE A 122 1.41 5.24 -11.12
N ASP A 123 2.41 4.37 -10.97
CA ASP A 123 3.00 3.57 -12.02
C ASP A 123 2.79 2.10 -11.61
N CYS A 124 1.88 1.44 -12.31
CA CYS A 124 1.48 0.07 -12.04
C CYS A 124 2.09 -0.92 -13.05
N GLY A 125 3.12 -0.50 -13.80
CA GLY A 125 3.83 -1.35 -14.76
C GLY A 125 3.07 -1.61 -16.07
N TYR A 126 1.85 -1.11 -16.21
CA TYR A 126 1.15 -1.09 -17.49
C TYR A 126 1.93 -0.19 -18.47
N MET A 127 2.50 -0.79 -19.52
CA MET A 127 2.68 -0.03 -20.74
C MET A 127 1.27 0.22 -21.28
N GLU A 128 0.91 1.46 -21.59
CA GLU A 128 -0.16 1.69 -22.56
C GLU A 128 0.21 0.86 -23.79
N GLU A 129 -0.63 -0.12 -24.14
CA GLU A 129 -0.53 -0.76 -25.44
C GLU A 129 -0.65 0.38 -26.46
N PHE A 130 0.43 0.64 -27.20
CA PHE A 130 0.39 1.57 -28.31
C PHE A 130 -0.70 1.10 -29.27
N GLU A 131 -1.78 1.88 -29.41
CA GLU A 131 -2.69 1.76 -30.54
C GLU A 131 -1.90 2.11 -31.80
N TYR A 132 -1.77 1.14 -32.72
CA TYR A 132 -1.18 1.32 -34.04
C TYR A 132 -2.08 2.12 -34.98
#